data_AF-A0A352WJI4-F1
#
_entry.id   AF-A0A352WJI4-F1
#
_cell.length_a   1.000
_cell.length_b   1.000
_cell.length_c   1.000
_cell.angle_alpha   90.00
_cell.angle_beta   90.00
_cell.angle_gamma   90.00
#
_symmetry.space_group_name_H-M   'P 1'
#
loop_
_entity.id
_entity.type
_entity.pdbx_description
1 polymer ?
#
loop_
_entity_poly.entity_id
_entity_poly.type
_entity_poly.pdbx_seq_one_letter_code
_entity_poly.pdbx_strand_id
1 'polypeptide(L)'
;MRLNNKRDKGYANMEDKTVEKKIIELYQARDEYAIEMTDDHYGSFSRNLSFRILSSHEDAEECVNDSYMKLWDTIPPVVPESLKAYLGRIVRNISLSLFRKKKAQKRDDASVLLSELEDCIPADNNVEQALEHKQLVQYIERWLKEEKEENKKLFILRYWYGESLGELSGRFHISERKAADRLYRMRRRLKDYLQREGVSV
;
A
#
# COMPACT_ATOMS: atom_id res chain seq x y z
N MET A 1 -26.57 -19.17 18.81
CA MET A 1 -26.93 -19.92 17.58
C MET A 1 -25.77 -19.75 16.60
N ARG A 2 -24.88 -20.74 16.50
CA ARG A 2 -23.69 -20.68 15.62
C ARG A 2 -24.16 -20.98 14.19
N LEU A 3 -24.24 -19.96 13.34
CA LEU A 3 -24.45 -20.16 11.91
C LEU A 3 -23.15 -20.67 11.31
N ASN A 4 -23.09 -21.99 11.21
CA ASN A 4 -22.05 -22.76 10.57
C ASN A 4 -22.23 -22.63 9.05
N ASN A 5 -21.75 -21.53 8.46
CA ASN A 5 -21.75 -21.39 7.00
C ASN A 5 -20.37 -21.80 6.47
N LYS A 6 -20.11 -23.11 6.45
CA LYS A 6 -19.06 -23.65 5.58
C LYS A 6 -19.56 -23.53 4.14
N ARG A 7 -19.54 -22.30 3.60
CA ARG A 7 -19.66 -22.09 2.16
C ARG A 7 -18.39 -22.65 1.54
N ASP A 8 -18.58 -23.54 0.58
CA ASP A 8 -17.53 -24.32 -0.06
C ASP A 8 -16.41 -23.40 -0.58
N LYS A 9 -15.15 -23.67 -0.21
CA LYS A 9 -13.98 -22.88 -0.64
C LYS A 9 -13.60 -23.21 -2.09
N GLY A 10 -14.58 -23.30 -2.99
CA GLY A 10 -14.42 -23.67 -4.40
C GLY A 10 -13.51 -22.71 -5.19
N TYR A 11 -13.21 -21.54 -4.64
CA TYR A 11 -12.32 -20.53 -5.21
C TYR A 11 -10.83 -20.73 -4.87
N ALA A 12 -10.48 -21.64 -3.95
CA ALA A 12 -9.09 -21.87 -3.52
C ALA A 12 -8.15 -22.35 -4.65
N ASN A 13 -8.70 -22.91 -5.73
CA ASN A 13 -7.95 -23.39 -6.91
C ASN A 13 -8.14 -22.50 -8.15
N MET A 14 -8.81 -21.35 -8.02
CA MET A 14 -9.04 -20.44 -9.14
C MET A 14 -7.82 -19.56 -9.41
N GLU A 15 -7.69 -19.10 -10.65
CA GLU A 15 -6.72 -18.06 -11.00
C GLU A 15 -7.03 -16.75 -10.23
N ASP A 16 -5.98 -16.05 -9.79
CA ASP A 16 -6.06 -14.83 -8.97
C ASP A 16 -7.04 -13.78 -9.55
N LYS A 17 -7.00 -13.55 -10.87
CA LYS A 17 -7.92 -12.62 -11.55
C LYS A 17 -9.38 -13.05 -11.48
N THR A 18 -9.66 -14.35 -11.46
CA THR A 18 -11.02 -14.88 -11.35
C THR A 18 -11.56 -14.66 -9.94
N VAL A 19 -10.72 -14.86 -8.93
CA VAL A 19 -11.07 -14.57 -7.52
C VAL A 19 -11.30 -13.07 -7.33
N GLU A 20 -10.42 -12.20 -7.85
CA GLU A 20 -10.59 -10.74 -7.82
C GLU A 20 -11.95 -10.31 -8.37
N LYS A 21 -12.30 -10.80 -9.56
CA LYS A 21 -13.58 -10.49 -10.19
C LYS A 21 -14.74 -10.93 -9.31
N LYS A 22 -14.65 -12.10 -8.68
CA LYS A 22 -15.71 -12.61 -7.82
C LYS A 22 -15.91 -11.77 -6.56
N ILE A 23 -14.81 -11.37 -5.93
CA ILE A 23 -14.84 -10.47 -4.78
C ILE A 23 -15.54 -9.15 -5.15
N ILE A 24 -15.20 -8.57 -6.30
CA ILE A 24 -15.83 -7.33 -6.79
C ILE A 24 -17.33 -7.51 -7.02
N GLU A 25 -17.75 -8.59 -7.68
CA GLU A 25 -19.17 -8.90 -7.91
C GLU A 25 -19.96 -8.99 -6.60
N LEU A 26 -19.39 -9.62 -5.57
CA LEU A 26 -20.01 -9.74 -4.25
C LEU A 26 -20.16 -8.37 -3.57
N TYR A 27 -19.13 -7.52 -3.60
CA TYR A 27 -19.21 -6.17 -3.07
C TYR A 27 -20.26 -5.32 -3.81
N GLN A 28 -20.32 -5.42 -5.14
CA GLN A 28 -21.30 -4.71 -5.96
C GLN A 28 -22.73 -5.18 -5.68
N ALA A 29 -22.91 -6.47 -5.41
CA ALA A 29 -24.19 -7.06 -5.02
C ALA A 29 -24.57 -6.79 -3.54
N ARG A 30 -23.69 -6.13 -2.76
CA ARG A 30 -23.85 -5.94 -1.31
C ARG A 30 -24.05 -7.27 -0.56
N ASP A 31 -23.34 -8.31 -0.98
CA ASP A 31 -23.26 -9.59 -0.26
C ASP A 31 -22.14 -9.52 0.77
N GLU A 32 -22.48 -9.68 2.06
CA GLU A 32 -21.54 -9.64 3.19
C GLU A 32 -20.39 -10.66 3.05
N TYR A 33 -20.60 -11.73 2.28
CA TYR A 33 -19.56 -12.71 1.96
C TYR A 33 -18.38 -12.12 1.19
N ALA A 34 -18.54 -10.94 0.59
CA ALA A 34 -17.45 -10.19 -0.02
C ALA A 34 -16.30 -9.96 0.98
N ILE A 35 -16.61 -9.63 2.24
CA ILE A 35 -15.62 -9.35 3.27
C ILE A 35 -14.86 -10.62 3.63
N GLU A 36 -15.56 -11.73 3.86
CA GLU A 36 -14.95 -13.02 4.16
C GLU A 36 -14.03 -13.50 3.04
N MET A 37 -14.50 -13.44 1.79
CA MET A 37 -13.69 -13.82 0.62
C MET A 37 -12.49 -12.89 0.43
N THR A 38 -12.64 -11.60 0.74
CA THR A 38 -11.53 -10.63 0.72
C THR A 38 -10.48 -10.98 1.77
N ASP A 39 -10.89 -11.32 2.99
CA ASP A 39 -9.95 -11.66 4.06
C ASP A 39 -9.26 -13.00 3.82
N ASP A 40 -9.99 -14.00 3.32
CA ASP A 40 -9.44 -15.28 2.90
C ASP A 40 -8.32 -15.08 1.84
N HIS A 41 -8.54 -14.17 0.88
CA HIS A 41 -7.64 -14.00 -0.28
C HIS A 41 -6.51 -12.97 -0.04
N TYR A 42 -6.81 -11.87 0.64
CA TYR A 42 -5.89 -10.74 0.86
C TYR A 42 -5.60 -10.44 2.33
N GLY A 43 -6.13 -11.19 3.29
CA GLY A 43 -5.97 -10.89 4.71
C GLY A 43 -4.50 -10.91 5.15
N SER A 44 -3.73 -11.92 4.74
CA SER A 44 -2.28 -11.96 5.03
C SER A 44 -1.54 -10.76 4.42
N PHE A 45 -1.86 -10.40 3.17
CA PHE A 45 -1.27 -9.24 2.51
C PHE A 45 -1.59 -7.93 3.26
N SER A 46 -2.86 -7.73 3.60
CA SER A 46 -3.37 -6.51 4.24
C SER A 46 -2.82 -6.34 5.66
N ARG A 47 -2.82 -7.42 6.46
CA ARG A 47 -2.25 -7.44 7.81
C ARG A 47 -0.76 -7.16 7.80
N ASN A 48 0.00 -7.80 6.91
CA ASN A 48 1.44 -7.57 6.80
C ASN A 48 1.76 -6.14 6.37
N LEU A 49 1.03 -5.60 5.39
CA LEU A 49 1.19 -4.21 4.96
C LEU A 49 0.93 -3.22 6.10
N SER A 50 -0.17 -3.42 6.84
CA SER A 50 -0.53 -2.57 7.99
C SER A 50 0.48 -2.70 9.13
N PHE A 51 0.89 -3.93 9.46
CA PHE A 51 1.88 -4.21 10.50
C PHE A 51 3.25 -3.57 10.20
N ARG A 52 3.70 -3.57 8.95
CA ARG A 52 4.95 -2.90 8.56
C ARG A 52 4.94 -1.39 8.80
N ILE A 53 3.77 -0.77 8.89
CA ILE A 53 3.59 0.66 9.16
C ILE A 53 3.40 0.93 10.65
N LEU A 54 2.58 0.10 11.31
CA LEU A 54 2.13 0.35 12.69
C LEU A 54 2.96 -0.38 13.76
N SER A 55 3.65 -1.44 13.37
CA SER A 55 4.41 -2.35 14.26
C SER A 55 3.59 -2.89 15.44
N SER A 56 2.28 -3.07 15.23
CA SER A 56 1.32 -3.55 16.22
C SER A 56 0.31 -4.46 15.53
N HIS A 57 0.17 -5.70 16.03
CA HIS A 57 -0.78 -6.66 15.45
C HIS A 57 -2.23 -6.24 15.70
N GLU A 58 -2.54 -5.73 16.89
CA GLU A 58 -3.89 -5.27 17.24
C GLU A 58 -4.33 -4.12 16.32
N ASP A 59 -3.48 -3.11 16.18
CA ASP A 59 -3.78 -1.97 15.29
C ASP A 59 -3.82 -2.40 13.82
N ALA A 60 -3.02 -3.40 13.44
CA ALA A 60 -3.02 -3.93 12.09
C ALA A 60 -4.35 -4.62 11.77
N GLU A 61 -4.88 -5.46 12.66
CA GLU A 61 -6.20 -6.09 12.51
C GLU A 61 -7.31 -5.05 12.44
N GLU A 62 -7.30 -4.05 13.33
CA GLU A 62 -8.30 -2.97 13.33
C GLU A 62 -8.29 -2.19 12.01
N CYS A 63 -7.10 -1.79 11.53
CA CYS A 63 -6.95 -1.10 10.25
C CYS A 63 -7.44 -1.94 9.06
N VAL A 64 -7.22 -3.26 9.09
CA VAL A 64 -7.67 -4.17 8.03
C VAL A 64 -9.20 -4.26 8.02
N ASN A 65 -9.83 -4.38 9.18
CA ASN A 65 -11.29 -4.36 9.29
C ASN A 65 -11.88 -3.04 8.79
N ASP A 66 -11.33 -1.90 9.21
CA ASP A 66 -11.72 -0.58 8.71
C ASP A 66 -11.53 -0.46 7.19
N SER A 67 -10.49 -1.11 6.64
CA SER A 67 -10.23 -1.13 5.20
C SER A 67 -11.30 -1.90 4.43
N TYR A 68 -11.80 -3.01 4.97
CA TYR A 68 -12.90 -3.75 4.36
C TYR A 68 -14.21 -2.97 4.41
N MET A 69 -14.49 -2.27 5.51
CA MET A 69 -15.64 -1.37 5.60
C MET A 69 -15.51 -0.21 4.60
N LYS A 70 -14.31 0.36 4.47
CA LYS A 70 -14.06 1.41 3.47
C LYS A 70 -14.21 0.88 2.04
N LEU A 71 -13.71 -0.32 1.77
CA LEU A 71 -13.85 -0.99 0.48
C LEU A 71 -15.32 -1.25 0.16
N TRP A 72 -16.12 -1.69 1.13
CA TRP A 72 -17.56 -1.81 1.00
C TRP A 72 -18.18 -0.50 0.55
N ASP A 73 -17.83 0.62 1.16
CA ASP A 73 -18.40 1.92 0.82
C ASP A 73 -17.95 2.46 -0.54
N THR A 74 -16.70 2.18 -0.95
CA THR A 74 -16.06 2.84 -2.09
C THR A 74 -15.83 1.94 -3.30
N ILE A 75 -16.20 0.66 -3.26
CA ILE A 75 -15.99 -0.27 -4.38
C ILE A 75 -16.53 0.38 -5.67
N PRO A 76 -15.66 0.62 -6.67
CA PRO A 76 -16.10 1.33 -7.86
C PRO A 76 -17.05 0.46 -8.69
N PRO A 77 -18.04 1.08 -9.37
CA PRO A 77 -18.90 0.36 -10.33
C PRO A 77 -18.08 -0.24 -11.48
N VAL A 78 -16.96 0.41 -11.82
CA VAL A 78 -16.00 -0.05 -12.82
C VAL A 78 -14.91 -0.87 -12.14
N VAL A 79 -14.66 -2.08 -12.64
CA VAL A 79 -13.66 -3.01 -12.13
C VAL A 79 -12.28 -2.33 -12.11
N PRO A 80 -11.61 -2.21 -10.95
CA PRO A 80 -10.23 -1.73 -10.91
C PRO A 80 -9.31 -2.71 -11.65
N GLU A 81 -8.26 -2.21 -12.30
CA GLU A 81 -7.28 -3.05 -13.00
C GLU A 81 -6.59 -4.09 -12.10
N SER A 82 -6.53 -3.81 -10.80
CA SER A 82 -6.14 -4.76 -9.77
C SER A 82 -6.86 -4.42 -8.46
N LEU A 83 -7.67 -5.35 -7.96
CA LEU A 83 -8.31 -5.19 -6.66
C LEU A 83 -7.26 -5.13 -5.54
N LYS A 84 -6.20 -5.94 -5.64
CA LYS A 84 -5.08 -5.93 -4.69
C LYS A 84 -4.43 -4.55 -4.55
N ALA A 85 -4.19 -3.85 -5.66
CA ALA A 85 -3.60 -2.51 -5.62
C ALA A 85 -4.57 -1.49 -4.99
N TYR A 86 -5.86 -1.59 -5.31
CA TYR A 86 -6.89 -0.73 -4.75
C TYR A 86 -7.05 -0.93 -3.23
N LEU A 87 -7.18 -2.17 -2.77
CA LEU A 87 -7.23 -2.52 -1.35
C LEU A 87 -5.94 -2.10 -0.62
N GLY A 88 -4.78 -2.35 -1.22
CA GLY A 88 -3.49 -1.95 -0.65
C GLY A 88 -3.39 -0.43 -0.41
N ARG A 89 -3.96 0.39 -1.30
CA ARG A 89 -4.05 1.85 -1.10
C ARG A 89 -4.92 2.20 0.11
N ILE A 90 -6.07 1.56 0.27
CA ILE A 90 -6.98 1.80 1.40
C ILE A 90 -6.29 1.43 2.71
N VAL A 91 -5.76 0.21 2.81
CA VAL A 91 -5.04 -0.30 3.99
C VAL A 91 -3.92 0.65 4.36
N ARG A 92 -3.05 0.97 3.42
CA ARG A 92 -1.92 1.87 3.63
C ARG A 92 -2.36 3.24 4.14
N ASN A 93 -3.38 3.84 3.53
CA ASN A 93 -3.86 5.17 3.91
C ASN A 93 -4.40 5.19 5.35
N ILE A 94 -5.17 4.17 5.72
CA ILE A 94 -5.72 4.05 7.08
C ILE A 94 -4.57 3.84 8.09
N SER A 95 -3.64 2.92 7.80
CA SER A 95 -2.47 2.68 8.66
C SER A 95 -1.60 3.92 8.83
N LEU A 96 -1.34 4.68 7.76
CA LEU A 96 -0.55 5.93 7.82
C LEU A 96 -1.28 7.02 8.61
N SER A 97 -2.61 7.13 8.46
CA SER A 97 -3.42 8.07 9.22
C SER A 97 -3.35 7.77 10.72
N LEU A 98 -3.52 6.50 11.10
CA LEU A 98 -3.42 6.06 12.48
C LEU A 98 -2.00 6.27 13.05
N PHE A 99 -0.98 5.94 12.25
CA PHE A 99 0.41 6.18 12.61
C PHE A 99 0.69 7.65 12.92
N ARG A 100 0.30 8.57 12.02
CA ARG A 100 0.45 10.02 12.20
C ARG A 100 -0.26 10.50 13.47
N LYS A 101 -1.47 10.02 13.73
CA LYS A 101 -2.25 10.33 14.95
C LYS A 101 -1.52 9.86 16.22
N LYS A 102 -0.95 8.66 16.22
CA LYS A 102 -0.18 8.12 17.36
C LYS A 102 1.15 8.86 17.58
N LYS A 103 1.87 9.21 16.52
CA LYS A 103 3.12 10.00 16.58
C LYS A 103 2.88 11.44 17.06
N ALA A 104 1.77 12.07 16.68
CA ALA A 104 1.40 13.37 17.23
C ALA A 104 1.15 13.32 18.75
N GLN A 105 0.72 12.16 19.27
CA GLN A 105 0.46 11.93 20.70
C GLN A 105 1.69 11.47 21.48
N LYS A 106 2.66 10.82 20.82
CA LYS A 106 3.91 10.32 21.40
C LYS A 106 5.08 10.86 20.57
N ARG A 107 5.85 11.81 21.11
CA ARG A 107 7.11 12.30 20.51
C ARG A 107 8.16 11.19 20.50
N ASP A 108 8.01 10.20 19.62
CA ASP A 108 8.91 9.06 19.54
C ASP A 108 9.23 8.65 18.09
N ASP A 109 10.42 8.08 17.92
CA ASP A 109 11.22 7.98 16.68
C ASP A 109 10.78 6.87 15.70
N ALA A 110 9.53 6.43 15.80
CA ALA A 110 9.11 5.12 15.31
C ALA A 110 8.59 5.11 13.87
N SER A 111 9.35 5.56 12.86
CA SER A 111 9.20 4.98 11.50
C SER A 111 10.34 5.38 10.55
N VAL A 112 11.29 4.47 10.34
CA VAL A 112 12.37 4.63 9.33
C VAL A 112 11.80 4.70 7.91
N LEU A 113 10.70 4.00 7.63
CA LEU A 113 10.07 3.97 6.30
C LEU A 113 9.50 5.31 5.85
N LEU A 114 8.88 6.05 6.77
CA LEU A 114 8.22 7.32 6.46
C LEU A 114 9.24 8.46 6.41
N SER A 115 10.22 8.45 7.32
CA SER A 115 11.32 9.42 7.30
C SER A 115 12.17 9.33 6.03
N GLU A 116 12.34 8.13 5.45
CA GLU A 116 13.04 7.97 4.16
C GLU A 116 12.40 8.75 3.01
N LEU A 117 11.07 8.93 3.01
CA LEU A 117 10.33 9.64 1.96
C LEU A 117 10.02 11.10 2.30
N GLU A 118 9.96 11.47 3.58
CA GLU A 118 9.74 12.85 4.02
C GLU A 118 10.79 13.82 3.45
N ASP A 119 12.02 13.37 3.19
CA ASP A 119 13.08 14.17 2.56
C ASP A 119 12.91 14.36 1.03
N CYS A 120 12.02 13.58 0.41
CA CYS A 120 11.91 13.40 -1.03
C CYS A 120 10.54 13.80 -1.61
N ILE A 121 9.54 14.00 -0.76
CA ILE A 121 8.17 14.33 -1.15
C ILE A 121 7.69 15.47 -0.23
N PRO A 122 7.00 16.50 -0.76
CA PRO A 122 6.44 17.56 0.06
C PRO A 122 5.54 16.97 1.17
N ALA A 123 5.66 17.48 2.40
CA ALA A 123 4.78 17.08 3.49
C ALA A 123 3.33 17.50 3.19
N ASP A 124 2.40 16.54 3.24
CA ASP A 124 0.95 16.76 3.06
C ASP A 124 0.44 17.83 4.04
N ASN A 125 0.26 19.06 3.56
CA ASN A 125 -0.48 20.09 4.29
C ASN A 125 -1.57 20.64 3.36
N ASN A 126 -2.81 20.27 3.71
CA ASN A 126 -4.09 20.80 3.25
C ASN A 126 -4.72 20.32 1.93
N VAL A 127 -6.04 20.24 2.01
CA VAL A 127 -7.05 19.76 1.06
C VAL A 127 -7.14 20.62 -0.23
N GLU A 128 -6.32 21.65 -0.37
CA GLU A 128 -6.22 22.52 -1.56
C GLU A 128 -5.46 21.86 -2.74
N GLN A 129 -4.83 20.71 -2.52
CA GLN A 129 -3.83 20.12 -3.43
C GLN A 129 -4.33 19.01 -4.37
N ALA A 130 -5.62 18.89 -4.71
CA ALA A 130 -6.05 17.79 -5.59
C ALA A 130 -5.38 17.84 -6.99
N LEU A 131 -5.19 19.05 -7.54
CA LEU A 131 -4.51 19.27 -8.82
C LEU A 131 -3.00 19.09 -8.71
N GLU A 132 -2.39 19.66 -7.67
CA GLU A 132 -0.95 19.54 -7.38
C GLU A 132 -0.56 18.08 -7.10
N HIS A 133 -1.37 17.35 -6.33
CA HIS A 133 -1.21 15.92 -6.08
C HIS A 133 -1.34 15.11 -7.37
N LYS A 134 -2.29 15.44 -8.26
CA LYS A 134 -2.42 14.75 -9.56
C LYS A 134 -1.19 14.99 -10.44
N GLN A 135 -0.64 16.20 -10.45
CA GLN A 135 0.61 16.51 -11.16
C GLN A 135 1.81 15.78 -10.56
N LEU A 136 1.93 15.76 -9.23
CA LEU A 136 2.98 15.03 -8.51
C LEU A 136 2.94 13.53 -8.85
N VAL A 137 1.75 12.92 -8.84
CA VAL A 137 1.57 11.51 -9.26
C VAL A 137 2.05 11.31 -10.69
N GLN A 138 1.67 12.18 -11.63
CA GLN A 138 2.13 12.09 -13.03
C GLN A 138 3.65 12.22 -13.18
N TYR A 139 4.28 13.07 -12.38
CA TYR A 139 5.74 13.21 -12.35
C TYR A 139 6.43 11.95 -11.85
N ILE A 140 5.96 11.38 -10.73
CA ILE A 140 6.50 10.13 -10.18
C ILE A 140 6.29 8.98 -11.16
N GLU A 141 5.13 8.88 -11.79
CA GLU A 141 4.85 7.85 -12.80
C GLU A 141 5.77 7.96 -14.02
N ARG A 142 6.02 9.18 -14.52
CA ARG A 142 6.94 9.42 -15.64
C ARG A 142 8.37 9.04 -15.26
N TRP A 143 8.83 9.49 -14.09
CA TRP A 143 10.16 9.14 -13.58
C TRP A 143 10.33 7.62 -13.40
N LEU A 144 9.33 6.93 -12.83
CA LEU A 144 9.37 5.47 -12.68
C LEU A 144 9.38 4.73 -14.02
N LYS A 145 8.85 5.30 -15.11
CA LYS A 145 8.90 4.70 -16.46
C LYS A 145 10.30 4.77 -17.08
N GLU A 146 11.12 5.74 -16.68
CA GLU A 146 12.49 5.90 -17.16
C GLU A 146 13.50 5.07 -16.36
N GLU A 147 13.07 4.50 -15.22
CA GLU A 147 13.90 3.72 -14.33
C GLU A 147 14.03 2.26 -14.78
N LYS A 148 15.16 1.62 -14.46
CA LYS A 148 15.35 0.19 -14.77
C LYS A 148 14.31 -0.67 -14.04
N GLU A 149 13.80 -1.70 -14.70
CA GLU A 149 12.74 -2.56 -14.15
C GLU A 149 13.06 -3.13 -12.75
N GLU A 150 14.30 -3.56 -12.50
CA GLU A 150 14.68 -4.01 -11.15
C GLU A 150 14.62 -2.90 -10.10
N ASN A 151 15.06 -1.68 -10.46
CA ASN A 151 15.05 -0.54 -9.56
C ASN A 151 13.60 -0.12 -9.26
N LYS A 152 12.75 -0.06 -10.29
CA LYS A 152 11.31 0.18 -10.15
C LYS A 152 10.67 -0.84 -9.19
N LYS A 153 10.94 -2.13 -9.38
CA LYS A 153 10.44 -3.20 -8.49
C LYS A 153 10.96 -3.01 -7.06
N LEU A 154 12.26 -2.77 -6.88
CA LEU A 154 12.87 -2.53 -5.57
C LEU A 154 12.21 -1.35 -4.84
N PHE A 155 11.99 -0.25 -5.56
CA PHE A 155 11.36 0.97 -5.05
C PHE A 155 9.91 0.75 -4.66
N ILE A 156 9.11 0.08 -5.50
CA ILE A 156 7.71 -0.25 -5.19
C ILE A 156 7.64 -1.19 -3.99
N LEU A 157 8.49 -2.22 -3.91
CA LEU A 157 8.48 -3.14 -2.78
C LEU A 157 8.85 -2.44 -1.46
N ARG A 158 9.88 -1.59 -1.48
CA ARG A 158 10.25 -0.79 -0.30
C ARG A 158 9.14 0.19 0.09
N TYR A 159 8.72 1.02 -0.84
CA TYR A 159 7.93 2.21 -0.52
C TYR A 159 6.44 1.97 -0.61
N TRP A 160 5.93 1.16 -1.53
CA TRP A 160 4.50 0.86 -1.62
C TRP A 160 4.09 -0.31 -0.73
N TYR A 161 4.89 -1.38 -0.69
CA TYR A 161 4.58 -2.57 0.10
C TYR A 161 5.26 -2.61 1.48
N GLY A 162 6.16 -1.67 1.77
CA GLY A 162 6.83 -1.59 3.08
C GLY A 162 7.84 -2.70 3.34
N GLU A 163 8.31 -3.44 2.31
CA GLU A 163 9.29 -4.51 2.50
C GLU A 163 10.56 -3.98 3.18
N SER A 164 11.05 -4.75 4.16
CA SER A 164 12.30 -4.50 4.86
C SER A 164 13.51 -4.72 3.96
N LEU A 165 14.66 -4.13 4.32
CA LEU A 165 15.90 -4.36 3.57
C LEU A 165 16.29 -5.84 3.55
N GLY A 166 16.00 -6.60 4.61
CA GLY A 166 16.22 -8.05 4.68
C GLY A 166 15.37 -8.83 3.68
N GLU A 167 14.08 -8.51 3.57
CA GLU A 167 13.18 -9.12 2.56
C GLU A 167 13.64 -8.79 1.13
N LEU A 168 14.01 -7.53 0.88
CA LEU A 168 14.54 -7.09 -0.41
C LEU A 168 15.88 -7.76 -0.73
N SER A 169 16.76 -7.90 0.25
CA SER A 169 18.04 -8.61 0.15
C SER A 169 17.83 -10.05 -0.33
N GLY A 170 16.91 -10.78 0.33
CA GLY A 170 16.54 -12.14 -0.05
C GLY A 170 15.95 -12.23 -1.47
N ARG A 171 15.05 -11.31 -1.82
CA ARG A 171 14.35 -11.31 -3.11
C ARG A 171 15.26 -10.99 -4.31
N PHE A 172 16.18 -10.05 -4.14
CA PHE A 172 17.05 -9.56 -5.21
C PHE A 172 18.45 -10.20 -5.19
N HIS A 173 18.71 -11.11 -4.23
CA HIS A 173 20.01 -11.76 -4.05
C HIS A 173 21.17 -10.73 -3.93
N ILE A 174 20.95 -9.67 -3.17
CA ILE A 174 21.93 -8.62 -2.87
C ILE A 174 22.01 -8.40 -1.37
N SER A 175 23.10 -7.84 -0.86
CA SER A 175 23.17 -7.48 0.57
C SER A 175 22.18 -6.37 0.92
N GLU A 176 21.73 -6.33 2.18
CA GLU A 176 20.89 -5.23 2.70
C GLU A 176 21.52 -3.86 2.46
N ARG A 177 22.84 -3.75 2.65
CA ARG A 177 23.61 -2.53 2.35
C ARG A 177 23.48 -2.13 0.88
N LYS A 178 23.60 -3.08 -0.05
CA LYS A 178 23.47 -2.80 -1.49
C LYS A 178 22.02 -2.42 -1.85
N ALA A 179 21.02 -3.00 -1.20
CA ALA A 179 19.63 -2.59 -1.35
C ALA A 179 19.41 -1.16 -0.85
N ALA A 180 19.92 -0.82 0.34
CA ALA A 180 19.86 0.52 0.91
C ALA A 180 20.55 1.56 0.02
N ASP A 181 21.76 1.26 -0.49
CA ASP A 181 22.50 2.14 -1.39
C ASP A 181 21.75 2.38 -2.72
N ARG A 182 21.13 1.34 -3.29
CA ARG A 182 20.29 1.48 -4.50
C ARG A 182 19.11 2.40 -4.23
N LEU A 183 18.36 2.13 -3.15
CA LEU A 183 17.19 2.92 -2.76
C LEU A 183 17.56 4.38 -2.48
N TYR A 184 18.66 4.63 -1.78
CA TYR A 184 19.16 5.99 -1.52
C TYR A 184 19.45 6.75 -2.82
N ARG A 185 20.18 6.13 -3.76
CA ARG A 185 20.46 6.74 -5.06
C ARG A 185 19.19 7.00 -5.87
N MET A 186 18.20 6.11 -5.78
CA MET A 186 16.90 6.30 -6.42
C MET A 186 16.17 7.51 -5.83
N ARG A 187 16.10 7.61 -4.50
CA ARG A 187 15.49 8.76 -3.80
C ARG A 187 16.14 10.09 -4.19
N ARG A 188 17.47 10.15 -4.27
CA ARG A 188 18.20 11.33 -4.76
C ARG A 188 17.81 11.71 -6.18
N ARG A 189 17.75 10.74 -7.11
CA ARG A 189 17.33 11.00 -8.49
C ARG A 189 15.89 11.48 -8.59
N LEU A 190 14.99 10.91 -7.77
CA LEU A 190 13.60 11.35 -7.70
C LEU A 190 13.52 12.79 -7.23
N LYS A 191 14.24 13.15 -6.15
CA LYS A 191 14.29 14.52 -5.64
C LYS A 191 14.80 15.50 -6.70
N ASP A 192 15.91 15.19 -7.34
CA ASP A 192 16.49 16.03 -8.39
C ASP A 192 15.52 16.18 -9.59
N TYR A 193 14.79 15.12 -9.94
CA TYR A 193 13.77 15.15 -11.00
C TYR A 193 12.59 16.05 -10.62
N LEU A 194 12.03 15.87 -9.42
CA LEU A 194 10.89 16.66 -8.93
C LEU A 194 11.23 18.16 -8.85
N GLN A 195 12.44 18.51 -8.40
CA GLN A 195 12.90 19.89 -8.37
C GLN A 195 13.00 20.51 -9.78
N ARG A 196 13.39 19.74 -10.79
CA ARG A 196 13.42 20.20 -12.19
C ARG A 196 12.03 20.44 -12.76
N GLU A 197 11.05 19.65 -12.36
CA GLU A 197 9.63 19.81 -12.73
C GLU A 197 8.91 20.90 -11.91
N GLY A 198 9.64 21.66 -11.08
CA GLY A 198 9.11 22.78 -10.31
C GLY A 198 8.41 22.40 -9.01
N VAL A 199 8.54 21.15 -8.55
CA VAL A 199 8.02 20.72 -7.26
C VAL A 199 9.03 21.08 -6.17
N SER A 200 8.60 21.84 -5.16
CA SER A 200 9.45 22.18 -4.01
C SER A 200 9.57 20.97 -3.06
N VAL A 201 10.77 20.42 -2.93
CA VAL A 201 11.10 19.21 -2.13
C VAL A 201 12.23 19.45 -1.14
#